data_AF-A0A6V8MI34-F1
#
_entry.id   AF-A0A6V8MI34-F1
#
_cell.length_a   1.000
_cell.length_b   1.000
_cell.length_c   1.000
_cell.angle_alpha   90.00
_cell.angle_beta   90.00
_cell.angle_gamma   90.00
#
_symmetry.space_group_name_H-M   'P 1'
#
loop_
_entity.id
_entity.type
_entity.pdbx_description
1 polymer ?
#
loop_
_entity_poly.entity_id
_entity_poly.type
_entity_poly.pdbx_seq_one_letter_code
_entity_poly.pdbx_strand_id
1 'polypeptide(L)'
;MKTLATFFAVMFCSVSWALAAEVPAAPAAAPSALRSEQGGFNLQLRLPDSGLKLGPNTADITVQDQAGNPVEGAQLTVTPWMPSMGHGVWDKPVVKELGGGRYHVENVVIIMGGVWELKVALKKGEREDRAVFSATVAEAAPAQASPEPERTGYDRTLADYNVPNVTLINQDGQKVNLRQLLESGKPVIVDFIFTTCTTICPVLSAGFSNLRRTLGDEAHKVQLVSISIDPENDRPEKLKTYLERFGGPEGWEFLTGSREEVGRVLRAFNAFVVDKMSHEPLYLLHAPNAPQWVRIKGLIKKSDLLNEYRKMENR
;
A
#
# COMPACT_ATOMS: atom_id res chain seq x y z
N MET A 1 -21.54 73.02 29.77
CA MET A 1 -21.48 73.14 28.29
C MET A 1 -21.41 71.75 27.70
N LYS A 2 -22.32 71.46 26.77
CA LYS A 2 -22.51 70.15 26.12
C LYS A 2 -21.40 69.92 25.10
N THR A 3 -20.86 68.71 25.03
CA THR A 3 -20.13 68.25 23.84
C THR A 3 -20.61 66.83 23.52
N LEU A 4 -21.39 66.74 22.44
CA LEU A 4 -21.90 65.50 21.85
C LEU A 4 -20.72 64.68 21.30
N ALA A 5 -20.67 63.40 21.66
CA ALA A 5 -19.83 62.41 20.99
C ALA A 5 -20.62 61.82 19.81
N THR A 6 -20.14 62.08 18.60
CA THR A 6 -20.66 61.56 17.33
C THR A 6 -20.37 60.06 17.23
N PHE A 7 -21.41 59.22 17.24
CA PHE A 7 -21.31 57.80 16.89
C PHE A 7 -21.46 57.66 15.37
N PHE A 8 -20.39 57.27 14.68
CA PHE A 8 -20.45 56.78 13.30
C PHE A 8 -20.87 55.30 13.32
N ALA A 9 -22.06 55.01 12.82
CA ALA A 9 -22.50 53.63 12.58
C ALA A 9 -21.81 53.12 11.29
N VAL A 10 -20.92 52.13 11.42
CA VAL A 10 -20.38 51.40 10.27
C VAL A 10 -21.31 50.24 9.98
N MET A 11 -22.08 50.37 8.90
CA MET A 11 -22.97 49.34 8.36
C MET A 11 -22.12 48.27 7.65
N PHE A 12 -21.85 47.15 8.31
CA PHE A 12 -21.25 45.99 7.66
C PHE A 12 -22.33 45.20 6.93
N CYS A 13 -22.37 45.36 5.60
CA CYS A 13 -23.18 44.56 4.70
C CYS A 13 -22.47 43.21 4.49
N SER A 14 -22.91 42.15 5.18
CA SER A 14 -22.39 40.79 4.97
C SER A 14 -23.09 40.14 3.77
N VAL A 15 -22.44 40.15 2.60
CA VAL A 15 -22.89 39.37 1.45
C VAL A 15 -22.32 37.96 1.61
N SER A 16 -23.15 37.00 2.02
CA SER A 16 -22.79 35.58 2.00
C SER A 16 -22.85 35.06 0.57
N TRP A 17 -21.70 34.76 -0.01
CA TRP A 17 -21.60 33.93 -1.21
C TRP A 17 -21.54 32.47 -0.77
N ALA A 18 -22.68 31.79 -0.77
CA ALA A 18 -22.70 30.34 -0.78
C ALA A 18 -22.40 29.89 -2.23
N LEU A 19 -21.15 29.54 -2.52
CA LEU A 19 -20.84 28.70 -3.68
C LEU A 19 -21.39 27.30 -3.36
N ALA A 20 -22.59 26.99 -3.86
CA ALA A 20 -23.01 25.61 -4.03
C ALA A 20 -22.12 25.01 -5.13
N ALA A 21 -21.10 24.26 -4.74
CA ALA A 21 -20.38 23.41 -5.69
C ALA A 21 -21.36 22.33 -6.16
N GLU A 22 -21.70 22.36 -7.45
CA GLU A 22 -22.46 21.28 -8.09
C GLU A 22 -21.67 19.97 -7.95
N VAL A 23 -22.26 19.02 -7.25
CA VAL A 23 -21.73 17.66 -7.15
C VAL A 23 -21.82 17.04 -8.55
N PRO A 24 -20.71 16.59 -9.17
CA PRO A 24 -20.78 15.97 -10.49
C PRO A 24 -21.65 14.72 -10.43
N ALA A 25 -22.55 14.58 -11.41
CA ALA A 25 -23.40 13.41 -11.55
C ALA A 25 -22.55 12.13 -11.60
N ALA A 26 -23.00 11.08 -10.90
CA ALA A 26 -22.36 9.78 -10.89
C ALA A 26 -22.14 9.28 -12.34
N PRO A 27 -20.96 8.73 -12.68
CA PRO A 27 -20.71 8.23 -14.03
C PRO A 27 -21.71 7.12 -14.37
N ALA A 28 -22.31 7.21 -15.56
CA ALA A 28 -23.17 6.17 -16.11
C ALA A 28 -22.45 4.82 -16.08
N ALA A 29 -23.15 3.75 -15.70
CA ALA A 29 -22.59 2.40 -15.70
C ALA A 29 -22.03 2.08 -17.09
N ALA A 30 -20.74 1.74 -17.16
CA ALA A 30 -20.06 1.41 -18.40
C ALA A 30 -20.76 0.23 -19.10
N PRO A 31 -20.73 0.17 -20.44
CA PRO A 31 -21.40 -0.89 -21.17
C PRO A 31 -20.76 -2.25 -20.82
N SER A 32 -21.61 -3.19 -20.39
CA SER A 32 -21.21 -4.57 -20.11
C SER A 32 -20.87 -5.37 -21.37
N ALA A 33 -21.15 -4.82 -22.56
CA ALA A 33 -20.79 -5.41 -23.84
C ALA A 33 -20.05 -4.41 -24.72
N LEU A 34 -18.96 -4.84 -25.34
CA LEU A 34 -18.17 -4.01 -26.24
C LEU A 34 -17.56 -4.83 -27.37
N ARG A 35 -17.31 -4.16 -28.48
CA ARG A 35 -16.52 -4.69 -29.58
C ARG A 35 -15.04 -4.51 -29.25
N SER A 36 -14.22 -5.53 -29.50
CA SER A 36 -12.77 -5.45 -29.29
C SER A 36 -12.13 -4.36 -30.16
N GLU A 37 -10.95 -3.88 -29.77
CA GLU A 37 -10.26 -2.73 -30.35
C GLU A 37 -10.01 -2.87 -31.87
N GLN A 38 -9.62 -4.05 -32.33
CA GLN A 38 -9.43 -4.35 -33.76
C GLN A 38 -10.71 -4.89 -34.42
N GLY A 39 -11.81 -4.93 -33.67
CA GLY A 39 -13.12 -5.32 -34.15
C GLY A 39 -13.29 -6.81 -34.41
N GLY A 40 -12.33 -7.66 -34.02
CA GLY A 40 -12.32 -9.09 -34.29
C GLY A 40 -13.32 -9.91 -33.48
N PHE A 41 -13.79 -9.39 -32.35
CA PHE A 41 -14.62 -10.09 -31.38
C PHE A 41 -15.64 -9.17 -30.71
N ASN A 42 -16.73 -9.77 -30.23
CA ASN A 42 -17.71 -9.13 -29.35
C ASN A 42 -17.56 -9.73 -27.96
N LEU A 43 -17.33 -8.90 -26.95
CA LEU A 43 -17.13 -9.34 -25.58
C LEU A 43 -18.24 -8.80 -24.68
N GLN A 44 -18.71 -9.65 -23.76
CA GLN A 44 -19.62 -9.24 -22.70
C GLN A 44 -19.04 -9.61 -21.34
N LEU A 45 -18.82 -8.60 -20.50
CA LEU A 45 -18.43 -8.75 -19.10
C LEU A 45 -19.67 -8.80 -18.21
N ARG A 46 -19.75 -9.82 -17.37
CA ARG A 46 -20.72 -9.92 -16.29
C ARG A 46 -19.98 -9.92 -14.96
N LEU A 47 -20.24 -8.89 -14.16
CA LEU A 47 -19.79 -8.80 -12.78
C LEU A 47 -20.82 -9.47 -11.83
N PRO A 48 -20.43 -9.81 -10.59
CA PRO A 48 -21.39 -10.22 -9.56
C PRO A 48 -22.44 -9.14 -9.33
N ASP A 49 -23.65 -9.52 -8.88
CA ASP A 49 -24.74 -8.56 -8.59
C ASP A 49 -24.33 -7.48 -7.60
N SER A 50 -23.39 -7.80 -6.71
CA SER A 50 -22.84 -6.86 -5.75
C SER A 50 -21.82 -5.87 -6.32
N GLY A 51 -21.55 -5.94 -7.63
CA GLY A 51 -20.43 -5.27 -8.28
C GLY A 51 -19.07 -5.77 -7.79
N LEU A 52 -18.02 -5.09 -8.23
CA LEU A 52 -16.67 -5.27 -7.70
C LEU A 52 -16.57 -4.65 -6.30
N LYS A 53 -15.89 -5.34 -5.39
CA LYS A 53 -15.62 -4.91 -4.02
C LYS A 53 -14.13 -4.92 -3.74
N LEU A 54 -13.72 -4.24 -2.67
CA LEU A 54 -12.37 -4.37 -2.14
C LEU A 54 -12.05 -5.84 -1.82
N GLY A 55 -10.85 -6.29 -2.17
CA GLY A 55 -10.41 -7.68 -2.08
C GLY A 55 -10.58 -8.47 -3.37
N PRO A 56 -10.53 -9.82 -3.30
CA PRO A 56 -10.68 -10.69 -4.46
C PRO A 56 -12.13 -10.74 -4.95
N ASN A 57 -12.31 -10.68 -6.27
CA ASN A 57 -13.59 -10.81 -6.95
C ASN A 57 -13.52 -11.87 -8.05
N THR A 58 -14.70 -12.19 -8.59
CA THR A 58 -14.86 -13.01 -9.79
C THR A 58 -15.55 -12.19 -10.87
N ALA A 59 -15.38 -12.59 -12.13
CA ALA A 59 -16.12 -12.04 -13.26
C ALA A 59 -16.33 -13.11 -14.33
N ASP A 60 -17.39 -13.00 -15.12
CA ASP A 60 -17.60 -13.85 -16.29
C ASP A 60 -17.45 -13.03 -17.57
N ILE A 61 -16.78 -13.59 -18.57
CA ILE A 61 -16.62 -12.99 -19.88
C ILE A 61 -17.21 -13.94 -20.92
N THR A 62 -18.12 -13.44 -21.75
CA THR A 62 -18.59 -14.13 -22.95
C THR A 62 -17.89 -13.55 -24.16
N VAL A 63 -17.34 -14.39 -25.02
CA VAL A 63 -16.65 -14.02 -26.26
C VAL A 63 -17.38 -14.61 -27.45
N GLN A 64 -17.74 -13.75 -28.39
CA GLN A 64 -18.37 -14.11 -29.65
C GLN A 64 -17.55 -13.57 -30.84
N ASP A 65 -17.67 -14.22 -31.99
CA ASP A 65 -17.15 -13.69 -33.24
C ASP A 65 -18.06 -12.57 -33.79
N GLN A 66 -17.70 -12.04 -34.96
CA GLN A 66 -18.49 -10.99 -35.62
C GLN A 66 -19.88 -11.44 -36.07
N ALA A 67 -20.10 -12.75 -36.25
CA ALA A 67 -21.38 -13.34 -36.62
C ALA A 67 -22.23 -13.73 -35.39
N GLY A 68 -21.70 -13.55 -34.17
CA GLY A 68 -22.37 -13.88 -32.91
C GLY A 68 -22.16 -15.32 -32.44
N ASN A 69 -21.29 -16.09 -33.10
CA ASN A 69 -21.01 -17.46 -32.68
C ASN A 69 -20.07 -17.47 -31.46
N PRO A 70 -20.24 -18.42 -30.52
CA PRO A 70 -19.36 -18.54 -29.36
C PRO A 70 -17.92 -18.88 -29.77
N VAL A 71 -16.96 -18.20 -29.16
CA VAL A 71 -15.53 -18.44 -29.39
C VAL A 71 -14.96 -19.29 -28.27
N GLU A 72 -14.81 -20.58 -28.54
CA GLU A 72 -14.20 -21.55 -27.62
C GLU A 72 -12.69 -21.68 -27.82
N GLY A 73 -11.96 -22.12 -26.80
CA GLY A 73 -10.52 -22.37 -26.82
C GLY A 73 -9.69 -21.13 -27.14
N ALA A 74 -10.14 -19.95 -26.70
CA ALA A 74 -9.36 -18.72 -26.78
C ALA A 74 -8.56 -18.52 -25.49
N GLN A 75 -7.35 -17.98 -25.64
CA GLN A 75 -6.50 -17.62 -24.51
C GLN A 75 -6.85 -16.20 -24.09
N LEU A 76 -7.40 -16.05 -22.89
CA LEU A 76 -7.73 -14.76 -22.31
C LEU A 76 -6.74 -14.43 -21.20
N THR A 77 -6.23 -13.21 -21.20
CA THR A 77 -5.53 -12.61 -20.08
C THR A 77 -6.33 -11.41 -19.60
N VAL A 78 -6.70 -11.40 -18.33
CA VAL A 78 -7.43 -10.29 -17.71
C VAL A 78 -6.49 -9.57 -16.76
N THR A 79 -6.36 -8.26 -16.91
CA THR A 79 -5.49 -7.42 -16.10
C THR A 79 -6.31 -6.29 -15.48
N PRO A 80 -6.56 -6.32 -14.15
CA PRO A 80 -7.16 -5.21 -13.45
C PRO A 80 -6.17 -4.05 -13.40
N TRP A 81 -6.62 -2.87 -13.79
CA TRP A 81 -5.81 -1.67 -13.98
C TRP A 81 -6.52 -0.46 -13.39
N MET A 82 -5.81 0.41 -12.69
CA MET A 82 -6.38 1.65 -12.17
C MET A 82 -5.74 2.84 -12.88
N PRO A 83 -6.46 3.53 -13.79
CA PRO A 83 -5.89 4.63 -14.58
C PRO A 83 -5.29 5.75 -13.73
N SER A 84 -5.94 6.11 -12.62
CA SER A 84 -5.46 7.17 -11.72
C SER A 84 -4.15 6.85 -11.02
N MET A 85 -3.82 5.57 -10.85
CA MET A 85 -2.58 5.12 -10.22
C MET A 85 -1.50 4.74 -11.25
N GLY A 86 -1.86 4.64 -12.53
CA GLY A 86 -0.92 4.29 -13.59
C GLY A 86 -0.34 2.88 -13.51
N HIS A 87 -0.96 1.98 -12.72
CA HIS A 87 -0.59 0.58 -12.61
C HIS A 87 -1.80 -0.33 -12.37
N GLY A 88 -1.58 -1.65 -12.50
CA GLY A 88 -2.54 -2.70 -12.16
C GLY A 88 -2.15 -3.48 -10.91
N VAL A 89 -2.83 -4.57 -10.62
CA VAL A 89 -2.51 -5.48 -9.50
C VAL A 89 -1.54 -6.58 -9.90
N TRP A 90 -0.70 -7.02 -8.96
CA TRP A 90 0.34 -8.03 -9.20
C TRP A 90 -0.19 -9.46 -9.19
N ASP A 91 -1.26 -9.72 -8.44
CA ASP A 91 -1.99 -10.98 -8.48
C ASP A 91 -2.64 -11.15 -9.85
N LYS A 92 -2.27 -12.23 -10.54
CA LYS A 92 -2.81 -12.54 -11.85
C LYS A 92 -4.18 -13.22 -11.69
N PRO A 93 -5.24 -12.69 -12.33
CA PRO A 93 -6.48 -13.43 -12.45
C PRO A 93 -6.26 -14.77 -13.14
N VAL A 94 -7.04 -15.76 -12.74
CA VAL A 94 -7.05 -17.08 -13.37
C VAL A 94 -8.28 -17.18 -14.24
N VAL A 95 -8.10 -17.50 -15.51
CA VAL A 95 -9.22 -17.66 -16.45
C VAL A 95 -9.48 -19.15 -16.70
N LYS A 96 -10.73 -19.57 -16.50
CA LYS A 96 -11.22 -20.93 -16.76
C LYS A 96 -12.31 -20.89 -17.82
N GLU A 97 -12.16 -21.66 -18.88
CA GLU A 97 -13.22 -21.79 -19.89
C GLU A 97 -14.36 -22.67 -19.39
N LEU A 98 -15.60 -22.20 -19.55
CA LEU A 98 -16.83 -22.89 -19.14
C LEU A 98 -17.60 -23.51 -20.33
N GLY A 99 -17.11 -23.34 -21.55
CA GLY A 99 -17.79 -23.73 -22.80
C GLY A 99 -18.85 -22.74 -23.27
N GLY A 100 -19.23 -22.83 -24.54
CA GLY A 100 -20.18 -21.91 -25.18
C GLY A 100 -19.62 -20.48 -25.29
N GLY A 101 -18.30 -20.33 -25.42
CA GLY A 101 -17.62 -19.04 -25.47
C GLY A 101 -17.59 -18.26 -24.15
N ARG A 102 -17.89 -18.92 -23.02
CA ARG A 102 -17.88 -18.32 -21.69
C ARG A 102 -16.59 -18.65 -20.93
N TYR A 103 -16.08 -17.67 -20.22
CA TYR A 103 -14.85 -17.74 -19.45
C TYR A 103 -15.10 -17.17 -18.05
N HIS A 104 -14.80 -17.95 -17.02
CA HIS A 104 -14.83 -17.53 -15.63
C HIS A 104 -13.46 -16.99 -15.23
N VAL A 105 -13.45 -15.81 -14.62
CA VAL A 105 -12.26 -15.12 -14.16
C VAL A 105 -12.30 -15.11 -12.64
N GLU A 106 -11.32 -15.77 -12.02
CA GLU A 106 -11.11 -15.76 -10.57
C GLU A 106 -9.98 -14.80 -10.21
N ASN A 107 -9.98 -14.36 -8.95
CA ASN A 107 -8.90 -13.54 -8.38
C ASN A 107 -8.73 -12.16 -9.06
N VAL A 108 -9.84 -11.50 -9.37
CA VAL A 108 -9.84 -10.08 -9.77
C VAL A 108 -9.73 -9.24 -8.50
N VAL A 109 -8.50 -8.93 -8.10
CA VAL A 109 -8.24 -8.19 -6.86
C VAL A 109 -8.44 -6.69 -7.09
N ILE A 110 -9.26 -6.07 -6.24
CA ILE A 110 -9.44 -4.62 -6.17
C ILE A 110 -8.92 -4.14 -4.82
N ILE A 111 -7.94 -3.26 -4.83
CA ILE A 111 -7.24 -2.83 -3.61
C ILE A 111 -7.75 -1.51 -3.03
N MET A 112 -8.45 -0.71 -3.83
CA MET A 112 -8.98 0.59 -3.41
C MET A 112 -10.26 0.94 -4.18
N GLY A 113 -11.06 1.84 -3.61
CA GLY A 113 -12.22 2.41 -4.30
C GLY A 113 -11.79 3.28 -5.49
N GLY A 114 -12.74 3.60 -6.35
CA GLY A 114 -12.50 4.41 -7.55
C GLY A 114 -12.75 3.65 -8.86
N VAL A 115 -12.26 4.21 -9.96
CA VAL A 115 -12.46 3.67 -11.31
C VAL A 115 -11.38 2.65 -11.64
N TRP A 116 -11.81 1.44 -11.99
CA TRP A 116 -10.97 0.33 -12.40
C TRP A 116 -11.28 -0.09 -13.84
N GLU A 117 -10.25 -0.52 -14.55
CA GLU A 117 -10.31 -1.10 -15.89
C GLU A 117 -9.97 -2.59 -15.82
N LEU A 118 -10.81 -3.45 -16.38
CA LEU A 118 -10.47 -4.84 -16.67
C LEU A 118 -10.00 -4.91 -18.12
N LYS A 119 -8.69 -4.94 -18.31
CA LYS A 119 -8.06 -5.06 -19.64
C LYS A 119 -8.01 -6.53 -20.02
N VAL A 120 -8.72 -6.89 -21.07
CA VAL A 120 -8.81 -8.25 -21.61
C VAL A 120 -7.97 -8.32 -22.88
N ALA A 121 -6.90 -9.10 -22.85
CA ALA A 121 -6.18 -9.51 -24.06
C ALA A 121 -6.66 -10.91 -24.46
N LEU A 122 -6.99 -11.07 -25.74
CA LEU A 122 -7.59 -12.28 -26.30
C LEU A 122 -6.73 -12.78 -27.46
N LYS A 123 -6.45 -14.08 -27.48
CA LYS A 123 -5.79 -14.76 -28.60
C LYS A 123 -6.54 -16.01 -29.02
N LYS A 124 -6.85 -16.13 -30.32
CA LYS A 124 -7.44 -17.33 -30.94
C LYS A 124 -6.74 -17.62 -32.27
N GLY A 125 -5.94 -18.69 -32.30
CA GLY A 125 -5.05 -18.97 -33.43
C GLY A 125 -4.06 -17.82 -33.63
N GLU A 126 -3.99 -17.32 -34.86
CA GLU A 126 -3.14 -16.17 -35.24
C GLU A 126 -3.76 -14.80 -34.89
N ARG A 127 -5.03 -14.76 -34.48
CA ARG A 127 -5.72 -13.49 -34.19
C ARG A 127 -5.53 -13.08 -32.74
N GLU A 128 -5.04 -11.87 -32.53
CA GLU A 128 -4.92 -11.21 -31.22
C GLU A 128 -5.75 -9.92 -31.20
N ASP A 129 -6.46 -9.67 -30.12
CA ASP A 129 -7.28 -8.47 -29.95
C ASP A 129 -7.40 -8.08 -28.46
N ARG A 130 -7.93 -6.90 -28.18
CA ARG A 130 -8.04 -6.33 -26.83
C ARG A 130 -9.40 -5.70 -26.58
N ALA A 131 -9.77 -5.64 -25.31
CA ALA A 131 -11.00 -5.06 -24.82
C ALA A 131 -10.75 -4.45 -23.44
N VAL A 132 -11.37 -3.32 -23.13
CA VAL A 132 -11.23 -2.66 -21.82
C VAL A 132 -12.61 -2.36 -21.26
N PHE A 133 -12.92 -2.95 -20.10
CA PHE A 133 -14.16 -2.68 -19.38
C PHE A 133 -13.88 -1.79 -18.18
N SER A 134 -14.63 -0.71 -18.00
CA SER A 134 -14.51 0.14 -16.81
C SER A 134 -15.56 -0.23 -15.76
N ALA A 135 -15.19 -0.22 -14.49
CA ALA A 135 -16.10 -0.42 -13.36
C ALA A 135 -15.72 0.53 -12.22
N THR A 136 -16.73 1.12 -11.58
CA THR A 136 -16.53 1.96 -10.41
C THR A 136 -16.74 1.13 -9.14
N VAL A 137 -15.76 1.14 -8.26
CA VAL A 137 -15.85 0.51 -6.94
C VAL A 137 -16.08 1.60 -5.91
N ALA A 138 -17.11 1.43 -5.08
CA ALA A 138 -17.42 2.38 -4.03
C ALA A 138 -16.19 2.58 -3.13
N GLU A 139 -15.81 3.84 -2.89
CA GLU A 139 -14.90 4.15 -1.80
C GLU A 139 -15.55 3.73 -0.49
N ALA A 140 -14.75 3.15 0.42
CA ALA A 140 -15.23 2.90 1.77
C ALA A 140 -15.64 4.24 2.39
N ALA A 141 -16.92 4.36 2.77
CA ALA A 141 -17.36 5.51 3.55
C ALA A 141 -16.47 5.61 4.79
N PRO A 142 -16.03 6.82 5.20
CA PRO A 142 -15.31 6.97 6.45
C PRO A 142 -16.19 6.40 7.56
N ALA A 143 -15.67 5.40 8.29
CA ALA A 143 -16.37 4.79 9.39
C ALA A 143 -16.87 5.91 10.33
N GLN A 144 -18.17 5.94 10.60
CA GLN A 144 -18.77 6.94 11.47
C GLN A 144 -18.06 6.92 12.83
N ALA A 145 -17.43 8.04 13.16
CA ALA A 145 -16.63 8.19 14.36
C ALA A 145 -17.52 8.09 15.61
N SER A 146 -17.28 7.07 16.43
CA SER A 146 -17.58 7.14 17.86
C SER A 146 -16.66 8.18 18.51
N PRO A 147 -17.06 8.83 19.62
CA PRO A 147 -16.30 9.92 20.22
C PRO A 147 -14.97 9.38 20.77
N GLU A 148 -13.85 9.83 20.21
CA GLU A 148 -12.50 9.28 20.46
C GLU A 148 -11.60 10.31 21.14
N PRO A 149 -10.69 9.89 22.06
CA PRO A 149 -9.67 10.78 22.62
C PRO A 149 -8.64 11.17 21.54
N GLU A 150 -7.89 12.25 21.77
CA GLU A 150 -6.91 12.89 20.87
C GLU A 150 -6.19 11.92 19.89
N ARG A 151 -6.65 11.88 18.63
CA ARG A 151 -6.08 11.03 17.56
C ARG A 151 -4.71 11.53 17.12
N THR A 152 -3.68 10.68 17.26
CA THR A 152 -2.28 10.95 16.89
C THR A 152 -1.97 10.77 15.39
N GLY A 153 -2.95 10.45 14.55
CA GLY A 153 -2.77 10.27 13.10
C GLY A 153 -2.07 8.96 12.69
N TYR A 154 -1.86 8.05 13.64
CA TYR A 154 -1.35 6.68 13.43
C TYR A 154 -2.07 5.71 14.36
N ASP A 155 -2.16 4.44 13.97
CA ASP A 155 -2.75 3.37 14.78
C ASP A 155 -1.66 2.71 15.62
N ARG A 156 -1.80 2.73 16.95
CA ARG A 156 -0.86 2.11 17.89
C ARG A 156 -1.50 0.90 18.55
N THR A 157 -0.91 -0.27 18.37
CA THR A 157 -1.38 -1.54 18.94
C THR A 157 -0.25 -2.30 19.62
N LEU A 158 -0.59 -3.28 20.45
CA LEU A 158 0.35 -4.29 20.95
C LEU A 158 0.19 -5.55 20.12
N ALA A 159 1.29 -6.24 19.81
CA ALA A 159 1.29 -7.45 19.01
C ALA A 159 2.37 -8.43 19.48
N ASP A 160 2.05 -9.71 19.36
CA ASP A 160 3.00 -10.80 19.60
C ASP A 160 3.59 -11.26 18.27
N TYR A 161 4.92 -11.30 18.19
CA TYR A 161 5.63 -11.80 17.02
C TYR A 161 6.61 -12.90 17.42
N ASN A 162 6.60 -13.99 16.66
CA ASN A 162 7.62 -15.02 16.76
C ASN A 162 8.77 -14.68 15.80
N VAL A 163 9.81 -14.03 16.31
CA VAL A 163 10.95 -13.60 15.49
C VAL A 163 11.64 -14.83 14.89
N PRO A 164 11.68 -14.99 13.55
CA PRO A 164 12.22 -16.19 12.94
C PRO A 164 13.75 -16.21 13.07
N ASN A 165 14.31 -17.39 13.33
CA ASN A 165 15.75 -17.58 13.37
C ASN A 165 16.29 -17.73 11.93
N VAL A 166 16.49 -16.59 11.25
CA VAL A 166 17.00 -16.53 9.88
C VAL A 166 18.29 -15.72 9.82
N THR A 167 19.16 -16.07 8.88
CA THR A 167 20.36 -15.29 8.57
C THR A 167 20.08 -14.44 7.34
N LEU A 168 20.17 -13.12 7.52
CA LEU A 168 20.06 -12.12 6.47
C LEU A 168 21.45 -11.58 6.12
N ILE A 169 21.51 -10.69 5.14
CA ILE A 169 22.72 -10.00 4.70
C ILE A 169 22.50 -8.50 4.87
N ASN A 170 23.45 -7.79 5.49
CA ASN A 170 23.36 -6.35 5.66
C ASN A 170 23.93 -5.56 4.47
N GLN A 171 23.85 -4.23 4.53
CA GLN A 171 24.37 -3.32 3.50
C GLN A 171 25.88 -3.46 3.23
N ASP A 172 26.65 -4.00 4.18
CA ASP A 172 28.09 -4.22 4.05
C ASP A 172 28.41 -5.66 3.60
N GLY A 173 27.40 -6.43 3.20
CA GLY A 173 27.54 -7.81 2.74
C GLY A 173 27.78 -8.83 3.85
N GLN A 174 27.63 -8.43 5.12
CA GLN A 174 27.85 -9.29 6.28
C GLN A 174 26.62 -10.12 6.60
N LYS A 175 26.81 -11.37 7.02
CA LYS A 175 25.73 -12.23 7.49
C LYS A 175 25.28 -11.80 8.87
N VAL A 176 23.98 -11.59 9.05
CA VAL A 176 23.35 -11.13 10.29
C VAL A 176 22.27 -12.11 10.70
N ASN A 177 22.36 -12.65 11.93
CA ASN A 177 21.27 -13.43 12.49
C ASN A 177 20.17 -12.48 12.98
N LEU A 178 18.98 -12.53 12.37
CA LEU A 178 17.91 -11.58 12.67
C LEU A 178 17.46 -11.68 14.13
N ARG A 179 17.23 -12.90 14.63
CA ARG A 179 16.77 -13.09 16.02
C ARG A 179 17.76 -12.52 17.01
N GLN A 180 19.04 -12.86 16.88
CA GLN A 180 20.09 -12.36 17.74
C GLN A 180 20.21 -10.83 17.71
N LEU A 181 20.04 -10.20 16.54
CA LEU A 181 20.06 -8.75 16.39
C LEU A 181 18.90 -8.10 17.15
N LEU A 182 17.68 -8.61 16.96
CA LEU A 182 16.47 -8.06 17.58
C LEU A 182 16.36 -8.38 19.09
N GLU A 183 17.05 -9.41 19.57
CA GLU A 183 17.12 -9.81 20.98
C GLU A 183 18.42 -9.37 21.66
N SER A 184 19.09 -8.35 21.13
CA SER A 184 20.41 -7.86 21.61
C SER A 184 20.39 -7.17 22.99
N GLY A 185 19.24 -7.13 23.68
CA GLY A 185 19.07 -6.44 24.95
C GLY A 185 18.98 -4.91 24.85
N LYS A 186 18.95 -4.36 23.63
CA LYS A 186 18.70 -2.94 23.35
C LYS A 186 17.25 -2.71 22.92
N PRO A 187 16.67 -1.51 23.13
CA PRO A 187 15.47 -1.11 22.43
C PRO A 187 15.68 -1.24 20.92
N VAL A 188 14.73 -1.88 20.23
CA VAL A 188 14.80 -2.13 18.79
C VAL A 188 13.65 -1.45 18.08
N ILE A 189 13.93 -0.82 16.95
CA ILE A 189 12.92 -0.27 16.05
C ILE A 189 13.15 -0.84 14.65
N VAL A 190 12.12 -1.48 14.12
CA VAL A 190 12.12 -2.13 12.81
C VAL A 190 11.15 -1.42 11.88
N ASP A 191 11.59 -1.14 10.66
CA ASP A 191 10.72 -0.79 9.54
C ASP A 191 10.96 -1.70 8.34
N PHE A 192 10.07 -1.60 7.36
CA PHE A 192 10.12 -2.37 6.12
C PHE A 192 10.14 -1.40 4.94
N ILE A 193 11.12 -1.53 4.06
CA ILE A 193 11.36 -0.58 2.96
C ILE A 193 11.71 -1.30 1.67
N PHE A 194 11.80 -0.56 0.57
CA PHE A 194 12.51 -1.03 -0.63
C PHE A 194 13.14 0.17 -1.33
N THR A 195 14.32 -0.02 -1.94
CA THR A 195 15.15 1.13 -2.34
C THR A 195 14.60 1.94 -3.52
N THR A 196 13.68 1.37 -4.29
CA THR A 196 13.01 2.02 -5.43
C THR A 196 11.73 2.77 -5.06
N CYS A 197 11.33 2.73 -3.79
CA CYS A 197 10.19 3.45 -3.27
C CYS A 197 10.45 4.97 -3.22
N THR A 198 9.64 5.75 -3.93
CA THR A 198 9.78 7.22 -4.02
C THR A 198 8.78 7.98 -3.15
N THR A 199 7.96 7.26 -2.36
CA THR A 199 6.87 7.84 -1.56
C THR A 199 7.14 7.73 -0.06
N ILE A 200 6.68 6.66 0.59
CA ILE A 200 6.66 6.51 2.05
C ILE A 200 8.01 6.10 2.64
N CYS A 201 8.79 5.28 1.92
CA CYS A 201 10.01 4.69 2.46
C CYS A 201 11.10 5.74 2.75
N PRO A 202 11.29 6.77 1.89
CA PRO A 202 12.15 7.90 2.23
C PRO A 202 11.71 8.65 3.49
N VAL A 203 10.40 8.72 3.78
CA VAL A 203 9.88 9.36 5.00
C VAL A 203 10.20 8.51 6.23
N LEU A 204 10.05 7.18 6.14
CA LEU A 204 10.42 6.25 7.22
C LEU A 204 11.91 6.35 7.56
N SER A 205 12.76 6.29 6.52
CA SER A 205 14.21 6.40 6.66
C SER A 205 14.64 7.77 7.20
N ALA A 206 13.98 8.85 6.76
CA ALA A 206 14.18 10.17 7.35
C ALA A 206 13.74 10.21 8.83
N GLY A 207 12.72 9.46 9.22
CA GLY A 207 12.29 9.28 10.61
C GLY A 207 13.41 8.71 11.49
N PHE A 208 14.04 7.62 11.06
CA PHE A 208 15.19 7.02 11.75
C PHE A 208 16.41 7.93 11.78
N SER A 209 16.75 8.57 10.66
CA SER A 209 17.83 9.58 10.61
C SER A 209 17.57 10.72 11.61
N ASN A 210 16.33 11.21 11.68
CA ASN A 210 15.92 12.24 12.63
C ASN A 210 15.99 11.78 14.09
N LEU A 211 15.56 10.54 14.38
CA LEU A 211 15.66 9.96 15.72
C LEU A 211 17.12 9.89 16.16
N ARG A 212 18.00 9.30 15.34
CA ARG A 212 19.45 9.22 15.63
C ARG A 212 20.06 10.59 15.88
N ARG A 213 19.79 11.56 14.99
CA ARG A 213 20.28 12.94 15.15
C ARG A 213 19.79 13.60 16.43
N THR A 214 18.57 13.26 16.88
CA THR A 214 18.01 13.81 18.12
C THR A 214 18.60 13.16 19.36
N LEU A 215 18.95 11.87 19.29
CA LEU A 215 19.61 11.14 20.37
C LEU A 215 21.10 11.50 20.51
N GLY A 216 21.75 11.95 19.43
CA GLY A 216 23.16 12.33 19.45
C GLY A 216 24.02 11.14 19.91
N ASP A 217 24.80 11.36 20.97
CA ASP A 217 25.67 10.33 21.55
C ASP A 217 24.87 9.11 22.04
N GLU A 218 23.61 9.25 22.42
CA GLU A 218 22.77 8.13 22.88
C GLU A 218 22.27 7.23 21.74
N ALA A 219 22.51 7.58 20.47
CA ALA A 219 22.05 6.79 19.33
C ALA A 219 22.56 5.34 19.33
N HIS A 220 23.68 5.04 20.00
CA HIS A 220 24.20 3.67 20.14
C HIS A 220 23.36 2.78 21.08
N LYS A 221 22.45 3.36 21.87
CA LYS A 221 21.57 2.65 22.80
C LYS A 221 20.39 2.00 22.10
N VAL A 222 20.02 2.48 20.90
CA VAL A 222 18.92 1.92 20.09
C VAL A 222 19.46 1.10 18.93
N GLN A 223 18.82 -0.03 18.64
CA GLN A 223 19.07 -0.79 17.43
C GLN A 223 18.01 -0.42 16.38
N LEU A 224 18.44 0.17 15.26
CA LEU A 224 17.57 0.44 14.14
C LEU A 224 17.77 -0.61 13.06
N VAL A 225 16.67 -1.13 12.52
CA VAL A 225 16.70 -2.18 11.50
C VAL A 225 15.70 -1.86 10.40
N SER A 226 16.18 -1.76 9.17
CA SER A 226 15.34 -1.59 7.99
C SER A 226 15.43 -2.84 7.13
N ILE A 227 14.32 -3.55 6.96
CA ILE A 227 14.30 -4.81 6.22
C ILE A 227 13.72 -4.58 4.83
N SER A 228 14.47 -4.93 3.79
CA SER A 228 13.97 -4.82 2.43
C SER A 228 12.81 -5.80 2.18
N ILE A 229 11.74 -5.32 1.57
CA ILE A 229 10.63 -6.14 1.06
C ILE A 229 10.82 -6.56 -0.40
N ASP A 230 11.91 -6.13 -1.04
CA ASP A 230 12.25 -6.36 -2.45
C ASP A 230 13.66 -6.98 -2.63
N PRO A 231 13.92 -8.17 -2.04
CA PRO A 231 15.26 -8.77 -1.99
C PRO A 231 15.86 -9.14 -3.36
N GLU A 232 15.02 -9.24 -4.39
CA GLU A 232 15.48 -9.55 -5.74
C GLU A 232 16.24 -8.37 -6.35
N ASN A 233 15.81 -7.15 -6.02
CA ASN A 233 16.38 -5.90 -6.52
C ASN A 233 17.32 -5.23 -5.51
N ASP A 234 17.03 -5.33 -4.22
CA ASP A 234 17.75 -4.66 -3.14
C ASP A 234 18.91 -5.53 -2.64
N ARG A 235 20.01 -5.50 -3.39
CA ARG A 235 21.30 -6.09 -3.01
C ARG A 235 22.04 -5.20 -2.00
N PRO A 236 23.00 -5.74 -1.23
CA PRO A 236 23.74 -4.97 -0.22
C PRO A 236 24.24 -3.61 -0.70
N GLU A 237 24.76 -3.54 -1.93
CA GLU A 237 25.30 -2.31 -2.51
C GLU A 237 24.22 -1.25 -2.69
N LYS A 238 23.02 -1.63 -3.14
CA LYS A 238 21.89 -0.70 -3.28
C LYS A 238 21.36 -0.24 -1.93
N LEU A 239 21.30 -1.15 -0.95
CA LEU A 239 20.92 -0.79 0.41
C LEU A 239 21.91 0.22 1.01
N LYS A 240 23.21 0.01 0.80
CA LYS A 240 24.27 0.93 1.22
C LYS A 240 24.10 2.30 0.59
N THR A 241 23.96 2.36 -0.74
CA THR A 241 23.70 3.63 -1.46
C THR A 241 22.41 4.31 -1.02
N TYR A 242 21.37 3.55 -0.68
CA TYR A 242 20.12 4.10 -0.17
C TYR A 242 20.32 4.71 1.23
N LEU A 243 20.94 3.96 2.13
CA LEU A 243 21.25 4.36 3.51
C LEU A 243 22.14 5.62 3.57
N GLU A 244 23.13 5.73 2.69
CA GLU A 244 24.02 6.90 2.60
C GLU A 244 23.26 8.22 2.39
N ARG A 245 22.15 8.21 1.66
CA ARG A 245 21.29 9.39 1.44
C ARG A 245 20.68 9.94 2.72
N PHE A 246 20.60 9.11 3.75
CA PHE A 246 20.04 9.44 5.06
C PHE A 246 21.13 9.63 6.14
N GLY A 247 22.42 9.58 5.74
CA GLY A 247 23.57 9.82 6.62
C GLY A 247 23.85 8.71 7.63
N GLY A 248 23.53 7.46 7.31
CA GLY A 248 23.67 6.35 8.26
C GLY A 248 24.83 5.40 7.96
N PRO A 249 25.78 5.24 8.89
CA PRO A 249 26.51 3.97 8.94
C PRO A 249 26.64 3.35 10.34
N GLU A 250 26.36 4.07 11.44
CA GLU A 250 26.56 3.53 12.80
C GLU A 250 25.24 3.13 13.49
N GLY A 251 25.06 1.83 13.75
CA GLY A 251 23.96 1.27 14.55
C GLY A 251 22.61 1.11 13.82
N TRP A 252 22.58 1.34 12.50
CA TRP A 252 21.39 1.15 11.67
C TRP A 252 21.68 0.11 10.58
N GLU A 253 21.07 -1.08 10.74
CA GLU A 253 21.23 -2.20 9.82
C GLU A 253 20.17 -2.15 8.73
N PHE A 254 20.58 -2.19 7.46
CA PHE A 254 19.68 -2.46 6.33
C PHE A 254 19.85 -3.91 5.90
N LEU A 255 18.80 -4.70 6.01
CA LEU A 255 18.85 -6.15 5.80
C LEU A 255 18.12 -6.57 4.51
N THR A 256 18.73 -7.50 3.79
CA THR A 256 18.16 -8.24 2.65
C THR A 256 18.52 -9.72 2.77
N GLY A 257 18.13 -10.55 1.82
CA GLY A 257 18.45 -11.98 1.83
C GLY A 257 17.88 -12.70 0.63
N SER A 258 17.71 -14.01 0.73
CA SER A 258 16.91 -14.72 -0.26
C SER A 258 15.44 -14.33 -0.17
N ARG A 259 14.73 -14.49 -1.29
CA ARG A 259 13.27 -14.28 -1.37
C ARG A 259 12.51 -15.11 -0.32
N GLU A 260 12.98 -16.32 -0.05
CA GLU A 260 12.41 -17.20 0.95
C GLU A 260 12.62 -16.69 2.38
N GLU A 261 13.85 -16.31 2.72
CA GLU A 261 14.20 -15.79 4.05
C GLU A 261 13.45 -14.51 4.36
N VAL A 262 13.50 -13.52 3.47
CA VAL A 262 12.76 -12.27 3.63
C VAL A 262 11.26 -12.54 3.71
N GLY A 263 10.71 -13.41 2.85
CA GLY A 263 9.31 -13.79 2.91
C GLY A 263 8.89 -14.38 4.26
N ARG A 264 9.75 -15.20 4.90
CA ARG A 264 9.51 -15.70 6.27
C ARG A 264 9.48 -14.58 7.30
N VAL A 265 10.39 -13.62 7.21
CA VAL A 265 10.43 -12.44 8.09
C VAL A 265 9.17 -11.60 7.96
N LEU A 266 8.79 -11.24 6.72
CA LEU A 266 7.61 -10.41 6.48
C LEU A 266 6.33 -11.06 6.99
N ARG A 267 6.19 -12.39 6.82
CA ARG A 267 5.05 -13.13 7.37
C ARG A 267 5.06 -13.17 8.89
N ALA A 268 6.23 -13.38 9.52
CA ALA A 268 6.34 -13.42 10.97
C ALA A 268 5.93 -12.10 11.65
N PHE A 269 6.13 -10.97 10.96
CA PHE A 269 5.78 -9.63 11.45
C PHE A 269 4.44 -9.08 10.93
N ASN A 270 3.65 -9.89 10.22
CA ASN A 270 2.41 -9.43 9.55
C ASN A 270 2.67 -8.16 8.70
N ALA A 271 3.78 -8.17 7.96
CA ALA A 271 4.24 -7.11 7.07
C ALA A 271 4.33 -7.58 5.60
N PHE A 272 3.97 -8.85 5.33
CA PHE A 272 3.95 -9.40 4.00
C PHE A 272 2.86 -8.74 3.16
N VAL A 273 3.27 -8.21 2.01
CA VAL A 273 2.38 -7.67 0.97
C VAL A 273 2.69 -8.35 -0.35
N VAL A 274 1.66 -8.57 -1.16
CA VAL A 274 1.84 -9.14 -2.50
C VAL A 274 2.47 -8.10 -3.43
N ASP A 275 1.99 -6.87 -3.34
CA ASP A 275 2.54 -5.71 -4.01
C ASP A 275 3.39 -4.89 -3.04
N LYS A 276 4.68 -4.73 -3.32
CA LYS A 276 5.56 -3.86 -2.54
C LYS A 276 5.07 -2.40 -2.51
N MET A 277 4.36 -1.93 -3.54
CA MET A 277 3.75 -0.59 -3.57
C MET A 277 2.52 -0.46 -2.66
N SER A 278 1.89 -1.58 -2.29
CA SER A 278 0.80 -1.63 -1.32
C SER A 278 1.31 -1.75 0.13
N HIS A 279 2.64 -1.68 0.34
CA HIS A 279 3.21 -1.65 1.68
C HIS A 279 2.82 -0.36 2.41
N GLU A 280 2.14 -0.51 3.54
CA GLU A 280 1.77 0.60 4.41
C GLU A 280 2.93 0.98 5.34
N PRO A 281 3.07 2.27 5.71
CA PRO A 281 4.05 2.69 6.69
C PRO A 281 3.89 1.92 8.01
N LEU A 282 4.96 1.25 8.45
CA LEU A 282 4.96 0.38 9.61
C LEU A 282 6.24 0.56 10.42
N TYR A 283 6.08 0.86 11.71
CA TYR A 283 7.15 0.74 12.71
C TYR A 283 6.78 -0.34 13.71
N LEU A 284 7.75 -1.20 14.01
CA LEU A 284 7.66 -2.16 15.11
C LEU A 284 8.71 -1.79 16.15
N LEU A 285 8.28 -1.61 17.40
CA LEU A 285 9.16 -1.23 18.49
C LEU A 285 9.14 -2.30 19.58
N HIS A 286 10.32 -2.64 20.10
CA HIS A 286 10.46 -3.62 21.17
C HIS A 286 11.45 -3.13 22.22
N ALA A 287 10.98 -2.96 23.45
CA ALA A 287 11.87 -2.70 24.57
C ALA A 287 12.54 -4.01 25.02
N PRO A 288 13.73 -3.95 25.63
CA PRO A 288 14.37 -5.13 26.20
C PRO A 288 13.41 -5.87 27.15
N ASN A 289 13.28 -7.19 26.98
CA ASN A 289 12.42 -8.05 27.80
C ASN A 289 10.92 -7.70 27.83
N ALA A 290 10.45 -6.83 26.92
CA ALA A 290 9.02 -6.57 26.82
C ALA A 290 8.26 -7.85 26.41
N PRO A 291 7.07 -8.10 26.98
CA PRO A 291 6.29 -9.28 26.62
C PRO A 291 5.71 -9.18 25.20
N GLN A 292 5.51 -7.96 24.69
CA GLN A 292 4.87 -7.69 23.41
C GLN A 292 5.57 -6.56 22.67
N TRP A 293 5.44 -6.58 21.35
CA TRP A 293 5.88 -5.50 20.47
C TRP A 293 4.83 -4.41 20.41
N VAL A 294 5.29 -3.16 20.25
CA VAL A 294 4.41 -2.05 19.85
C VAL A 294 4.41 -2.01 18.33
N ARG A 295 3.21 -2.08 17.74
CA ARG A 295 2.98 -1.92 16.31
C ARG A 295 2.38 -0.55 16.04
N ILE A 296 3.02 0.22 15.16
CA ILE A 296 2.55 1.54 14.72
C ILE A 296 2.32 1.49 13.22
N LYS A 297 1.05 1.61 12.82
CA LYS A 297 0.64 1.70 11.42
C LYS A 297 0.34 3.16 11.08
N GLY A 298 0.89 3.63 9.96
CA GLY A 298 0.78 5.01 9.50
C GLY A 298 2.04 5.84 9.75
N LEU A 299 2.02 7.07 9.24
CA LEU A 299 3.15 8.00 9.37
C LEU A 299 3.16 8.64 10.76
N ILE A 300 4.13 8.22 11.57
CA ILE A 300 4.37 8.83 12.87
C ILE A 300 5.18 10.13 12.74
N LYS A 301 4.83 11.15 13.53
CA LYS A 301 5.61 12.39 13.62
C LYS A 301 6.95 12.13 14.30
N LYS A 302 7.95 12.95 14.01
CA LYS A 302 9.27 12.90 14.66
C LYS A 302 9.19 12.92 16.19
N SER A 303 8.37 13.82 16.76
CA SER A 303 8.17 13.94 18.21
C SER A 303 7.61 12.66 18.81
N ASP A 304 6.68 12.04 18.10
CA ASP A 304 5.93 10.90 18.60
C ASP A 304 6.78 9.64 18.53
N LEU A 305 7.60 9.48 17.48
CA LEU A 305 8.59 8.39 17.41
C LEU A 305 9.62 8.50 18.53
N LEU A 306 10.10 9.71 18.83
CA LEU A 306 11.00 9.94 19.96
C LEU A 306 10.32 9.61 21.30
N ASN A 307 9.05 9.99 21.46
CA ASN A 307 8.28 9.70 22.67
C ASN A 307 8.05 8.19 22.85
N GLU A 308 7.74 7.46 21.78
CA GLU A 308 7.63 6.01 21.81
C GLU A 308 8.96 5.33 22.14
N TYR A 309 10.08 5.84 21.59
CA TYR A 309 11.42 5.40 21.99
C TYR A 309 11.68 5.59 23.48
N ARG A 310 11.43 6.80 24.03
CA ARG A 310 11.63 7.10 25.46
C ARG A 310 10.75 6.24 26.38
N LYS A 311 9.58 5.79 25.94
CA LYS A 311 8.76 4.84 26.69
C LYS A 311 9.42 3.46 26.82
N MET A 312 10.32 3.09 25.92
CA MET A 312 11.08 1.83 25.99
C MET A 312 12.27 1.92 26.93
N GLU A 313 12.92 3.09 27.05
CA GLU A 313 14.05 3.28 27.97
C GLU A 313 13.65 3.25 29.44
N ASN A 314 12.41 3.64 29.75
CA ASN A 314 11.90 3.75 31.12
C ASN A 314 11.26 2.44 31.64
N ARG A 315 11.56 1.29 31.04
CA ARG A 315 11.01 -0.04 31.41
C ARG A 315 12.14 -0.98 31.81
#